data_AF-A0A914ENM7-F1
#
_entry.id   AF-A0A914ENM7-F1
#
_cell.length_a   1.000
_cell.length_b   1.000
_cell.length_c   1.000
_cell.angle_alpha   90.00
_cell.angle_beta   90.00
_cell.angle_gamma   90.00
#
_symmetry.space_group_name_H-M   'P 1'
#
loop_
_entity.id
_entity.type
_entity.pdbx_description
1 polymer ?
#
loop_
_entity_poly.entity_id
_entity_poly.type
_entity_poly.pdbx_seq_one_letter_code
_entity_poly.pdbx_strand_id
1 'polypeptide(L)'
;MIIPGVNGAKQKQYFVTRAPLQRTTTKPACKAEENSPLKVVMDRVCTVCHEMFSHENPSMRAECREDCFRTEQFKRCLAVFQPPRQVQKMLMEFY
;
A
#
# COMPACT_ATOMS: atom_id res chain seq x y z
N MET A 1 37.67 -3.31 -48.02
CA MET A 1 37.65 -2.73 -46.67
C MET A 1 36.66 -3.51 -45.84
N ILE A 2 37.14 -4.12 -44.76
CA ILE A 2 36.39 -4.97 -43.84
C ILE A 2 35.51 -4.07 -42.97
N ILE A 3 34.25 -4.43 -42.80
CA ILE A 3 33.31 -3.79 -41.86
C ILE A 3 33.52 -4.45 -40.49
N PRO A 4 33.97 -3.75 -39.44
CA PRO A 4 33.78 -4.23 -38.09
C PRO A 4 32.45 -3.70 -37.55
N GLY A 5 31.55 -4.64 -37.26
CA GLY A 5 30.33 -4.42 -36.52
C GLY A 5 30.52 -4.43 -34.99
N VAL A 6 29.40 -4.10 -34.33
CA VAL A 6 28.97 -4.34 -32.95
C VAL A 6 29.81 -3.69 -31.83
N ASN A 7 29.23 -3.02 -30.85
CA ASN A 7 28.59 -3.68 -29.70
C ASN A 7 27.77 -2.69 -28.84
N GLY A 8 26.78 -3.26 -28.14
CA GLY A 8 25.66 -2.58 -27.50
C GLY A 8 25.98 -1.56 -26.40
N ALA A 9 25.06 -0.60 -26.29
CA ALA A 9 25.00 0.39 -25.23
C ALA A 9 24.83 -0.30 -23.87
N LYS A 10 25.87 -0.24 -23.03
CA LYS A 10 25.80 -0.68 -21.64
C LYS A 10 24.96 0.30 -20.82
N GLN A 11 23.90 -0.22 -20.22
CA GLN A 11 23.10 0.48 -19.22
C GLN A 11 24.00 0.81 -18.02
N LYS A 12 24.23 2.11 -17.77
CA LYS A 12 24.96 2.59 -16.60
C LYS A 12 24.11 2.31 -15.36
N GLN A 13 24.54 1.35 -14.57
CA GLN A 13 24.05 1.14 -13.21
C GLN A 13 24.65 2.24 -12.34
N TYR A 14 23.88 3.31 -12.11
CA TYR A 14 24.26 4.35 -11.16
C TYR A 14 24.21 3.75 -9.75
N PHE A 15 25.38 3.38 -9.24
CA PHE A 15 25.60 3.02 -7.84
C PHE A 15 25.39 4.28 -7.00
N VAL A 16 24.22 4.40 -6.38
CA VAL A 16 23.96 5.47 -5.42
C VAL A 16 24.53 5.02 -4.08
N THR A 17 25.71 5.51 -3.73
CA THR A 17 26.25 5.41 -2.37
C THR A 17 25.43 6.31 -1.45
N ARG A 18 24.30 5.80 -0.95
CA ARG A 18 23.48 6.49 0.06
C ARG A 18 24.09 6.21 1.44
N ALA A 19 24.53 7.27 2.11
CA ALA A 19 24.71 7.29 3.55
C ALA A 19 23.45 6.73 4.26
N PRO A 20 23.56 6.05 5.42
CA PRO A 20 22.38 5.58 6.13
C PRO A 20 21.61 6.79 6.65
N LEU A 21 20.45 7.08 6.05
CA LEU A 21 19.41 7.87 6.72
C LEU A 21 18.84 6.98 7.85
N GLN A 22 19.55 6.91 8.99
CA GLN A 22 18.96 6.38 10.22
C GLN A 22 17.91 7.39 10.70
N ARG A 23 16.71 7.25 10.14
CA ARG A 23 15.51 7.84 10.72
C ARG A 23 15.22 7.01 11.98
N THR A 24 15.72 7.44 13.14
CA THR A 24 15.35 6.90 14.44
C THR A 24 13.90 7.31 14.74
N THR A 25 12.96 6.73 14.00
CA THR A 25 11.58 6.61 14.44
C THR A 25 11.46 5.19 14.92
N THR A 26 11.51 4.98 16.23
CA THR A 26 10.93 3.79 16.85
C THR A 26 9.43 3.82 16.52
N LYS A 27 9.07 3.46 15.28
CA LYS A 27 7.68 3.23 14.90
C LYS A 27 7.18 2.17 15.87
N PRO A 28 6.01 2.37 16.51
CA PRO A 28 5.45 1.38 17.40
C PRO A 28 5.39 0.05 16.65
N ALA A 29 5.81 -1.03 17.31
CA ALA A 29 5.79 -2.35 16.69
C ALA A 29 4.37 -2.66 16.21
N CYS A 30 4.19 -2.73 14.88
CA CYS A 30 2.89 -2.97 14.28
C CYS A 30 2.53 -4.44 14.47
N LYS A 31 1.57 -4.75 15.34
CA LYS A 31 1.02 -6.12 15.47
C LYS A 31 0.48 -6.67 14.15
N ALA A 32 0.02 -5.80 13.25
CA ALA A 32 -0.39 -6.18 11.90
C ALA A 32 0.77 -6.70 11.05
N GLU A 33 2.01 -6.25 11.29
CA GLU A 33 3.19 -6.76 10.57
C GLU A 33 3.66 -8.11 11.10
N GLU A 34 3.39 -8.37 12.37
CA GLU A 34 3.63 -9.66 13.01
C GLU A 34 2.67 -10.75 12.48
N ASN A 35 1.48 -10.36 12.01
CA ASN A 35 0.53 -11.24 11.35
C ASN A 35 0.54 -11.02 9.82
N SER A 36 1.41 -11.76 9.13
CA SER A 36 1.59 -11.65 7.67
C SER A 36 0.27 -11.77 6.87
N PRO A 37 -0.64 -12.72 7.14
CA PRO A 37 -1.93 -12.79 6.45
C PRO A 37 -2.79 -11.54 6.64
N LEU A 38 -2.89 -11.01 7.87
CA LEU A 38 -3.65 -9.80 8.14
C LEU A 38 -3.07 -8.60 7.40
N LYS A 39 -1.74 -8.44 7.39
CA LYS A 39 -1.07 -7.38 6.63
C LYS A 39 -1.45 -7.40 5.16
N VAL A 40 -1.47 -8.60 4.54
CA VAL A 40 -1.83 -8.76 3.11
C VAL A 40 -3.26 -8.30 2.84
N VAL A 41 -4.21 -8.66 3.72
CA VAL A 41 -5.61 -8.22 3.59
C VAL A 41 -5.72 -6.70 3.70
N MET A 42 -5.09 -6.11 4.72
CA MET A 42 -5.11 -4.65 4.93
C MET A 42 -4.45 -3.91 3.76
N ASP A 43 -3.33 -4.43 3.23
CA ASP A 43 -2.66 -3.89 2.05
C ASP A 43 -3.55 -3.92 0.81
N ARG A 44 -4.34 -5.00 0.65
CA ARG A 44 -5.28 -5.15 -0.47
C ARG A 44 -6.42 -4.14 -0.37
N VAL A 45 -6.98 -3.92 0.82
CA VAL A 45 -7.98 -2.86 1.07
C VAL A 45 -7.44 -1.51 0.61
N CYS A 46 -6.21 -1.15 1.00
CA CYS A 46 -5.60 0.12 0.59
C CYS A 46 -5.37 0.22 -0.93
N THR A 47 -5.01 -0.89 -1.60
CA THR A 47 -4.82 -0.90 -3.05
C THR A 47 -6.13 -0.67 -3.80
N VAL A 48 -7.18 -1.43 -3.48
CA VAL A 48 -8.49 -1.29 -4.15
C VAL A 48 -9.10 0.08 -3.87
N CYS A 49 -8.96 0.57 -2.64
CA CYS A 49 -9.41 1.91 -2.29
C CYS A 49 -8.69 3.01 -3.10
N HIS A 50 -7.37 2.88 -3.29
CA HIS A 50 -6.64 3.80 -4.16
C HIS A 50 -7.10 3.74 -5.61
N GLU A 51 -7.35 2.54 -6.16
CA GLU A 51 -7.89 2.42 -7.52
C GLU A 51 -9.22 3.18 -7.68
N MET A 52 -10.10 3.10 -6.67
CA MET A 52 -11.39 3.81 -6.70
C MET A 52 -11.28 5.33 -6.48
N PHE A 53 -10.43 5.78 -5.56
CA PHE A 53 -10.37 7.19 -5.11
C PHE A 53 -9.09 7.93 -5.51
N SER A 54 -8.27 7.39 -6.41
CA SER A 54 -7.00 7.99 -6.86
C SER A 54 -7.16 9.40 -7.45
N HIS A 55 -8.33 9.69 -8.03
CA HIS A 55 -8.66 11.00 -8.58
C HIS A 55 -8.91 12.06 -7.50
N GLU A 56 -9.38 11.67 -6.31
CA GLU A 56 -9.55 12.55 -5.15
C GLU A 56 -8.24 12.69 -4.37
N ASN A 57 -7.55 11.57 -4.15
CA ASN A 57 -6.28 11.52 -3.44
C ASN A 57 -5.30 10.53 -4.10
N PRO A 58 -4.31 11.02 -4.88
CA PRO A 58 -3.28 10.18 -5.49
C PRO A 58 -2.42 9.42 -4.47
N SER A 59 -2.29 9.94 -3.25
CA SER A 59 -1.49 9.36 -2.15
C SER A 59 -2.29 8.38 -1.27
N MET A 60 -3.55 8.12 -1.60
CA MET A 60 -4.47 7.28 -0.80
C MET A 60 -3.84 5.95 -0.35
N ARG A 61 -3.14 5.24 -1.25
CA ARG A 61 -2.51 3.96 -0.92
C ARG A 61 -1.43 4.09 0.15
N ALA A 62 -0.64 5.16 0.09
CA ALA A 62 0.46 5.39 1.02
C ALA A 62 -0.12 5.78 2.39
N GLU A 63 -0.98 6.81 2.44
CA GLU A 63 -1.62 7.30 3.67
C GLU A 63 -2.45 6.21 4.38
N CYS A 64 -3.08 5.31 3.62
CA CYS A 64 -3.84 4.18 4.16
C CYS A 64 -2.95 3.18 4.93
N ARG A 65 -1.68 3.03 4.55
CA ARG A 65 -0.72 2.08 5.17
C ARG A 65 0.09 2.69 6.30
N GLU A 66 -0.03 3.99 6.51
CA GLU A 66 0.69 4.69 7.56
C GLU A 66 0.21 4.27 8.96
N ASP A 67 1.07 4.52 9.96
CA ASP A 67 0.79 4.24 11.37
C ASP A 67 0.10 2.89 11.65
N CYS A 68 0.62 1.81 11.06
CA CYS A 68 0.06 0.47 11.21
C CYS A 68 -1.42 0.36 10.81
N PHE A 69 -1.84 1.07 9.75
CA PHE A 69 -3.23 1.16 9.29
C PHE A 69 -4.19 1.82 10.32
N ARG A 70 -3.67 2.61 11.26
CA ARG A 70 -4.48 3.35 12.25
C ARG A 70 -4.85 4.76 11.78
N THR A 71 -5.00 4.94 10.47
CA THR A 71 -5.34 6.23 9.87
C THR A 71 -6.83 6.34 9.57
N GLU A 72 -7.32 7.58 9.50
CA GLU A 72 -8.69 7.84 9.04
C GLU A 72 -8.90 7.37 7.60
N GLN A 73 -7.86 7.41 6.76
CA GLN A 73 -7.92 6.90 5.40
C GLN A 73 -8.19 5.39 5.38
N PHE A 74 -7.51 4.61 6.23
CA PHE A 74 -7.78 3.19 6.34
C PHE A 74 -9.22 2.91 6.80
N LYS A 75 -9.73 3.64 7.79
CA LYS A 75 -11.13 3.51 8.25
C LYS A 75 -12.12 3.85 7.14
N ARG A 76 -11.89 4.93 6.40
CA ARG A 76 -12.72 5.33 5.24
C ARG A 76 -12.69 4.24 4.16
N CYS A 77 -11.52 3.70 3.84
CA CYS A 77 -11.37 2.61 2.89
C CYS A 77 -12.09 1.34 3.33
N LEU A 78 -12.01 0.97 4.61
CA LEU A 78 -12.75 -0.19 5.14
C LEU A 78 -14.26 0.00 5.07
N ALA A 79 -14.76 1.22 5.35
CA ALA A 79 -16.19 1.51 5.36
C ALA A 79 -16.84 1.30 3.98
N VAL A 80 -16.08 1.45 2.89
CA VAL A 80 -16.57 1.18 1.52
C VAL A 80 -16.95 -0.29 1.33
N PHE A 81 -16.28 -1.20 2.03
CA PHE A 81 -16.57 -2.64 1.97
C PHE A 81 -17.55 -3.10 3.04
N GLN A 82 -17.99 -2.21 3.94
CA GLN A 82 -18.98 -2.55 4.95
C GLN A 82 -20.38 -2.51 4.33
N PRO A 83 -21.24 -3.50 4.62
CA PRO A 83 -22.62 -3.42 4.19
C PRO A 83 -23.29 -2.18 4.80
N PRO A 84 -24.16 -1.48 4.06
CA PRO A 84 -24.97 -0.41 4.64
C PRO A 84 -25.73 -0.95 5.85
N ARG A 85 -25.91 -0.14 6.90
CA ARG A 85 -26.61 -0.56 8.13
C ARG A 85 -27.98 -1.19 7.87
N GLN A 86 -28.66 -0.74 6.82
CA GLN A 86 -29.96 -1.24 6.37
C GLN A 86 -29.86 -2.69 5.87
N VAL A 87 -28.83 -3.01 5.08
CA VAL A 87 -28.53 -4.38 4.61
C VAL A 87 -28.00 -5.24 5.75
N GLN A 88 -27.18 -4.67 6.64
CA GLN A 88 -26.64 -5.37 7.79
C GLN A 88 -27.74 -5.84 8.74
N LYS A 89 -28.78 -5.02 8.96
CA LYS A 89 -29.95 -5.41 9.76
C LYS A 89 -30.68 -6.59 9.13
N MET A 90 -30.84 -6.59 7.81
CA MET A 90 -31.48 -7.68 7.08
C MET A 90 -30.67 -8.98 7.14
N LEU A 91 -29.35 -8.93 7.00
CA LEU A 91 -28.47 -10.11 7.08
C LEU A 91 -28.44 -10.74 8.48
N MET A 92 -28.61 -9.94 9.54
CA MET A 92 -28.60 -10.42 10.93
C MET A 92 -29.95 -10.99 11.37
N GLU A 93 -31.04 -10.79 10.63
CA GLU A 93 -32.35 -11.38 10.91
C GLU A 93 -32.49 -12.83 10.40
N PHE A 94 -31.53 -13.31 9.60
CA PHE A 94 -31.51 -14.67 9.03
C PHE A 94 -30.50 -15.63 9.69
N TYR A 95 -29.82 -15.21 10.77
CA TYR A 95 -28.82 -16.00 11.50
C TYR A 95 -29.20 -16.10 12.98
#